data_AF-B1MYU1-F1
#
_entry.id   AF-B1MYU1-F1
#
_cell.length_a   1.000
_cell.length_b   1.000
_cell.length_c   1.000
_cell.angle_alpha   90.00
_cell.angle_beta   90.00
_cell.angle_gamma   90.00
#
_symmetry.space_group_name_H-M   'P 1'
#
loop_
_entity.id
_entity.type
_entity.pdbx_description
1 polymer ?
#
loop_
_entity_poly.entity_id
_entity_poly.type
_entity_poly.pdbx_seq_one_letter_code
_entity_poly.pdbx_strand_id
1 'polypeptide(L)'
;MALEVKKIQSLSAQSIEDLKVIEKIGGLEHLAQLSDELKKAMADEEQLRAVSPMLPPYFAELRKNLGFLLGTAKSLQTHGVNRTKDIEGLLDQLSHIK
;
A
#
# COMPACT_ATOMS: atom_id res chain seq x y z
N MET A 1 30.80 -21.93 10.91
CA MET A 1 30.07 -20.75 11.44
C MET A 1 28.75 -21.28 12.00
N ALA A 2 28.49 -21.11 13.30
CA ALA A 2 27.25 -21.63 13.91
C ALA A 2 26.05 -20.79 13.47
N LEU A 3 24.91 -21.42 13.24
CA LEU A 3 23.66 -20.72 12.93
C LEU A 3 23.12 -20.09 14.22
N GLU A 4 23.03 -18.76 14.28
CA GLU A 4 22.49 -18.02 15.43
C GLU A 4 20.95 -18.05 15.45
N VAL A 5 20.36 -19.23 15.67
CA VAL A 5 18.91 -19.48 15.56
C VAL A 5 18.09 -18.50 16.40
N LYS A 6 18.48 -18.25 17.65
CA LYS A 6 17.77 -17.33 18.55
C LYS A 6 17.74 -15.89 18.03
N LYS A 7 18.84 -15.45 17.41
CA LYS A 7 18.93 -14.11 16.82
C LYS A 7 17.99 -13.99 15.62
N ILE A 8 17.96 -15.02 14.76
CA ILE A 8 17.06 -15.06 13.60
C ILE A 8 15.60 -15.04 14.08
N GLN A 9 15.24 -15.88 15.05
CA GLN A 9 13.88 -15.89 15.63
C GLN A 9 13.46 -14.53 16.19
N SER A 10 14.34 -13.87 16.95
CA SER A 10 14.06 -12.54 17.50
C SER A 10 13.84 -11.49 16.42
N LEU A 11 14.67 -11.49 15.36
CA LEU A 11 14.53 -10.54 14.25
C LEU A 11 13.27 -10.83 13.44
N SER A 12 12.96 -12.10 13.17
CA SER A 12 11.74 -12.52 12.49
C SER A 12 10.48 -12.05 13.22
N ALA A 13 10.44 -12.18 14.55
CA ALA A 13 9.31 -11.70 15.34
C ALA A 13 9.15 -10.16 15.25
N GLN A 14 10.26 -9.41 15.29
CA GLN A 14 10.22 -7.95 15.13
C GLN A 14 9.79 -7.54 13.72
N SER A 15 10.29 -8.21 12.68
CA SER A 15 9.91 -7.93 11.29
C SER A 15 8.44 -8.22 11.01
N ILE A 16 7.83 -9.22 11.67
CA ILE A 16 6.38 -9.45 11.58
C ILE A 16 5.60 -8.24 12.11
N GLU A 17 6.04 -7.63 13.22
CA GLU A 17 5.36 -6.44 13.76
C GLU A 17 5.49 -5.23 12.81
N ASP A 18 6.65 -5.04 12.19
CA ASP A 18 6.83 -4.01 11.16
C ASP A 18 5.90 -4.25 9.95
N LEU A 19 5.78 -5.49 9.49
CA LEU A 19 4.91 -5.87 8.37
C LEU A 19 3.42 -5.67 8.72
N LYS A 20 3.00 -5.97 9.95
CA LYS A 20 1.63 -5.69 10.41
C LYS A 20 1.26 -4.21 10.38
N VAL A 21 2.23 -3.30 10.52
CA VAL A 21 1.97 -1.86 10.32
C VAL A 21 1.65 -1.58 8.84
N ILE A 22 2.37 -2.21 7.91
CA ILE A 22 2.14 -2.10 6.47
C ILE A 22 0.79 -2.72 6.07
N GLU A 23 0.41 -3.85 6.66
CA GLU A 23 -0.88 -4.51 6.41
C GLU A 23 -2.08 -3.62 6.80
N LYS A 24 -1.89 -2.77 7.80
CA LYS A 24 -2.89 -1.78 8.26
C LYS A 24 -2.96 -0.53 7.40
N ILE A 25 -2.11 -0.40 6.37
CA ILE A 25 -2.34 0.59 5.30
C ILE A 25 -3.61 0.12 4.58
N GLY A 26 -4.77 0.59 5.07
CA GLY A 26 -6.07 0.25 4.52
C GLY A 26 -6.23 0.74 3.08
N GLY A 27 -7.39 0.51 2.48
CA GLY A 27 -7.65 0.82 1.07
C GLY A 27 -7.65 2.30 0.69
N LEU A 28 -7.33 3.22 1.62
CA LEU A 28 -7.36 4.67 1.42
C LEU A 28 -8.68 5.14 0.79
N GLU A 29 -9.80 4.70 1.35
CA GLU A 29 -11.14 4.77 0.73
C GLU A 29 -11.53 6.19 0.30
N HIS A 30 -11.27 7.20 1.14
CA HIS A 30 -11.59 8.59 0.79
C HIS A 30 -10.76 9.11 -0.40
N LEU A 31 -9.52 8.64 -0.59
CA LEU A 31 -8.71 9.00 -1.75
C LEU A 31 -9.22 8.32 -3.03
N ALA A 32 -9.70 7.08 -2.92
CA ALA A 32 -10.36 6.38 -4.01
C ALA A 32 -11.64 7.11 -4.44
N GLN A 33 -12.49 7.47 -3.46
CA GLN A 33 -13.71 8.26 -3.69
C GLN A 33 -13.40 9.62 -4.35
N LEU A 34 -12.39 10.34 -3.85
CA LEU A 34 -11.96 11.60 -4.46
C LEU A 34 -11.53 11.40 -5.92
N SER A 35 -10.72 10.38 -6.21
CA SER A 35 -10.28 10.07 -7.57
C SER A 35 -11.47 9.78 -8.50
N ASP A 36 -12.52 9.12 -8.02
CA ASP A 36 -13.73 8.84 -8.78
C ASP A 36 -14.58 10.09 -9.02
N GLU A 37 -14.73 10.97 -8.03
CA GLU A 37 -15.43 12.25 -8.21
C GLU A 37 -14.69 13.16 -9.19
N LEU A 38 -13.35 13.23 -9.13
CA LEU A 38 -12.54 13.95 -10.12
C LEU A 38 -12.74 13.39 -11.53
N LYS A 39 -12.86 12.05 -11.66
CA LYS A 39 -13.14 11.40 -12.95
C LYS A 39 -14.52 11.80 -13.50
N LYS A 40 -15.54 11.83 -12.65
CA LYS A 40 -16.90 12.24 -13.03
C LYS A 40 -16.93 13.72 -13.44
N ALA A 41 -16.28 14.57 -12.67
CA ALA A 41 -16.22 16.00 -12.95
C ALA A 41 -15.60 16.27 -14.34
N MET A 42 -14.51 15.58 -14.69
CA MET A 42 -13.90 15.67 -16.02
C MET A 42 -14.80 15.21 -17.18
N ALA A 43 -15.93 14.54 -16.94
CA ALA A 43 -16.89 14.20 -18.00
C ALA A 43 -17.62 15.44 -18.54
N ASP A 44 -17.68 16.52 -17.75
CA ASP A 44 -18.18 17.83 -18.18
C ASP A 44 -16.99 18.83 -18.23
N GLU A 45 -16.12 18.60 -19.20
CA GLU A 45 -14.91 19.43 -19.37
C GLU A 45 -15.25 20.90 -19.66
N GLU A 46 -16.35 21.16 -20.37
CA GLU A 46 -16.80 22.51 -20.70
C GLU A 46 -17.19 23.30 -19.43
N GLN A 47 -17.95 22.68 -18.53
CA GLN A 47 -18.28 23.28 -17.24
C GLN A 47 -17.03 23.49 -16.38
N LEU A 48 -16.10 22.54 -16.38
CA LEU A 48 -14.83 22.69 -15.66
C LEU A 48 -14.01 23.87 -16.18
N ARG A 49 -13.90 24.02 -17.50
CA ARG A 49 -13.19 25.12 -18.16
C ARG A 49 -13.85 26.47 -17.87
N ALA A 50 -15.18 26.50 -17.76
CA ALA A 50 -15.93 27.69 -17.39
C ALA A 50 -15.61 28.18 -15.97
N VAL A 51 -15.33 27.26 -15.03
CA VAL A 51 -14.83 27.62 -13.69
C VAL A 51 -13.39 28.11 -13.77
N SER A 52 -12.52 27.34 -14.41
CA SER A 52 -11.16 27.76 -14.73
C SER A 52 -10.54 26.86 -15.80
N PRO A 53 -9.88 27.44 -16.82
CA PRO A 53 -9.23 26.67 -17.87
C PRO A 53 -8.06 25.81 -17.37
N MET A 54 -7.57 26.05 -16.15
CA MET A 54 -6.51 25.25 -15.52
C MET A 54 -7.03 24.00 -14.80
N LEU A 55 -8.33 23.89 -14.52
CA LEU A 55 -8.87 22.77 -13.76
C LEU A 55 -8.82 21.43 -14.51
N PRO A 56 -9.15 21.34 -15.81
CA PRO A 56 -9.04 20.06 -16.52
C PRO A 56 -7.65 19.42 -16.46
N PRO A 57 -6.54 20.12 -16.82
CA PRO A 57 -5.22 19.52 -16.72
C PRO A 57 -4.82 19.23 -15.28
N TYR A 58 -5.21 20.07 -14.32
CA TYR A 58 -4.93 19.85 -12.89
C TYR A 58 -5.63 18.60 -12.34
N PHE A 59 -6.91 18.40 -12.67
CA PHE A 59 -7.69 17.21 -12.26
C PHE A 59 -7.11 15.94 -12.86
N ALA A 60 -6.72 15.99 -14.14
CA ALA A 60 -6.09 14.86 -14.82
C ALA A 60 -4.78 14.44 -14.14
N GLU A 61 -3.92 15.40 -13.80
CA GLU A 61 -2.64 15.14 -13.12
C GLU A 61 -2.85 14.64 -11.69
N LEU A 62 -3.72 15.29 -10.91
CA LEU A 62 -4.05 14.88 -9.55
C LEU A 62 -4.59 13.44 -9.53
N ARG A 63 -5.53 13.11 -10.42
CA ARG A 63 -6.09 11.76 -10.53
C ARG A 63 -5.04 10.73 -10.88
N LYS A 64 -4.12 11.05 -11.80
CA LYS A 64 -2.99 10.17 -12.14
C LYS A 64 -2.14 9.87 -10.89
N ASN A 65 -1.79 10.90 -10.12
CA ASN A 65 -0.98 10.76 -8.91
C ASN A 65 -1.70 9.98 -7.80
N LEU A 66 -3.01 10.22 -7.61
CA LEU A 66 -3.84 9.42 -6.70
C LEU A 66 -3.89 7.95 -7.13
N GLY A 67 -4.04 7.68 -8.43
CA GLY A 67 -4.03 6.31 -8.97
C GLY A 67 -2.72 5.56 -8.66
N PHE A 68 -1.57 6.23 -8.83
CA PHE A 68 -0.28 5.65 -8.44
C PHE A 68 -0.22 5.35 -6.94
N LEU A 69 -0.59 6.31 -6.09
CA LEU A 69 -0.57 6.14 -4.64
C LEU A 69 -1.45 4.97 -4.18
N LEU A 70 -2.68 4.90 -4.68
CA LEU A 70 -3.62 3.81 -4.37
C LEU A 70 -3.09 2.45 -4.83
N GLY A 71 -2.50 2.39 -6.03
CA GLY A 71 -1.85 1.18 -6.55
C GLY A 71 -0.68 0.73 -5.68
N THR A 72 0.20 1.66 -5.30
CA THR A 72 1.34 1.40 -4.42
C THR A 72 0.89 0.95 -3.05
N ALA A 73 -0.10 1.59 -2.43
CA ALA A 73 -0.64 1.20 -1.13
C ALA A 73 -1.18 -0.24 -1.16
N LYS A 74 -1.97 -0.59 -2.17
CA LYS A 74 -2.48 -1.95 -2.35
C LYS A 74 -1.36 -2.98 -2.56
N SER A 75 -0.35 -2.63 -3.36
CA SER A 75 0.81 -3.49 -3.59
C SER A 75 1.60 -3.72 -2.30
N LEU A 76 1.90 -2.66 -1.55
CA LEU A 76 2.59 -2.74 -0.26
C LEU A 76 1.82 -3.60 0.74
N GLN A 77 0.51 -3.42 0.86
CA GLN A 77 -0.34 -4.24 1.72
C GLN A 77 -0.26 -5.73 1.32
N THR A 78 -0.37 -6.03 0.02
CA THR A 78 -0.30 -7.40 -0.51
C THR A 78 1.07 -8.03 -0.22
N HIS A 79 2.15 -7.29 -0.44
CA HIS A 79 3.50 -7.75 -0.13
C HIS A 79 3.71 -7.92 1.37
N GLY A 80 3.15 -7.02 2.20
CA GLY A 80 3.13 -7.11 3.66
C GLY A 80 2.59 -8.46 4.12
N VAL A 81 1.34 -8.76 3.75
CA VAL A 81 0.66 -10.03 4.08
C VAL A 81 1.47 -11.24 3.62
N ASN A 82 1.97 -11.22 2.39
CA ASN A 82 2.72 -12.37 1.86
C ASN A 82 4.05 -12.58 2.59
N ARG A 83 4.77 -11.50 2.94
CA ARG A 83 6.05 -11.58 3.66
C ARG A 83 5.85 -11.97 5.13
N THR A 84 4.74 -11.57 5.75
CA THR A 84 4.37 -12.05 7.09
C THR A 84 4.26 -13.57 7.08
N LYS A 85 3.51 -14.15 6.13
CA LYS A 85 3.36 -15.62 6.00
C LYS A 85 4.69 -16.34 5.79
N ASP A 86 5.57 -15.80 4.95
CA ASP A 86 6.88 -16.40 4.71
C ASP A 86 7.74 -16.40 5.99
N ILE A 87 7.72 -15.32 6.76
CA ILE A 87 8.48 -15.21 8.01
C ILE A 87 7.87 -16.07 9.13
N GLU A 88 6.55 -16.18 9.20
CA GLU A 88 5.86 -17.13 10.09
C GLU A 88 6.26 -18.57 9.78
N GLY A 89 6.31 -18.94 8.48
CA GLY A 89 6.81 -20.25 8.05
C GLY A 89 8.28 -20.46 8.43
N LEU A 90 9.13 -19.43 8.33
CA LEU A 90 10.51 -19.51 8.82
C LEU A 90 10.56 -19.76 10.33
N LEU A 91 9.77 -19.04 11.13
CA LEU A 91 9.71 -19.22 12.58
C LEU A 91 9.30 -20.64 12.97
N ASP A 92 8.30 -21.20 12.28
CA ASP A 92 7.84 -22.57 12.47
C ASP A 92 8.98 -23.57 12.23
N GLN A 93 9.67 -23.46 11.10
CA GLN A 93 10.83 -24.31 10.79
C GLN A 93 11.95 -24.19 11.83
N LEU A 94 12.27 -22.97 12.27
CA LEU A 94 13.31 -22.72 13.27
C LEU A 94 12.91 -23.22 14.66
N SER A 95 11.61 -23.31 14.98
CA SER A 95 11.12 -23.83 16.26
C SER A 95 11.44 -25.33 16.47
N HIS A 96 11.70 -26.05 15.38
CA HIS A 96 12.05 -27.46 15.39
C HIS A 96 13.57 -27.72 15.46
N ILE A 97 14.38 -26.68 15.37
CA ILE A 97 15.85 -26.79 15.50
C ILE A 97 16.21 -26.71 16.98
N LYS A 98 16.81 -27.78 17.50
CA LYS A 98 17.29 -27.88 18.89
C LYS A 98 18.56 -27.08 19.14
#